data_AF-A0A9P7YAD6-F1
#
_entry.id   AF-A0A9P7YAD6-F1
#
_cell.length_a   1.000
_cell.length_b   1.000
_cell.length_c   1.000
_cell.angle_alpha   90.00
_cell.angle_beta   90.00
_cell.angle_gamma   90.00
#
_symmetry.space_group_name_H-M   'P 1'
#
loop_
_entity.id
_entity.type
_entity.pdbx_description
1 polymer ?
#
loop_
_entity_poly.entity_id
_entity_poly.type
_entity_poly.pdbx_seq_one_letter_code
_entity_poly.pdbx_strand_id
1 'polypeptide(L)'
;ESFPLKLTKGQCPIYISDESKSYKERIGSFYRPTKMIDHVKRIHLKRRDLHAKIECYHLGLVLEHVKYFKGHVKEVHGIKLRELRFIRPLK
;
A
#
# COMPACT_ATOMS: atom_id res chain seq x y z
N GLU A 1 5.33 -20.61 4.97
CA GLU A 1 5.33 -19.55 5.99
C GLU A 1 4.07 -18.72 5.85
N SER A 2 3.46 -18.26 6.96
CA SER A 2 2.28 -17.40 6.91
C SER A 2 2.66 -15.92 6.83
N PHE A 3 1.82 -15.13 6.19
CA PHE A 3 1.98 -13.68 6.17
C PHE A 3 1.42 -13.04 7.44
N PRO A 4 2.04 -11.95 7.94
CA PRO A 4 1.53 -11.25 9.11
C PRO A 4 0.16 -10.61 8.83
N LEU A 5 -0.78 -10.80 9.76
CA LEU A 5 -2.12 -10.20 9.69
C LEU A 5 -2.08 -8.66 9.82
N LYS A 6 -1.11 -8.14 10.56
CA LYS A 6 -0.91 -6.70 10.76
C LYS A 6 0.51 -6.30 10.38
N LEU A 7 0.60 -5.34 9.48
CA LEU A 7 1.87 -4.80 9.03
C LEU A 7 2.51 -3.88 10.08
N THR A 8 3.82 -3.97 10.20
CA THR A 8 4.62 -2.96 10.88
C THR A 8 4.69 -1.69 10.03
N LYS A 9 4.99 -0.54 10.66
CA LYS A 9 5.06 0.77 9.96
C LYS A 9 6.14 0.84 8.88
N GLY A 10 7.07 -0.11 8.82
CA GLY A 10 8.11 -0.21 7.81
C GLY A 10 7.76 -1.15 6.65
N GLN A 11 6.73 -1.98 6.75
CA GLN A 11 6.37 -2.93 5.70
C GLN A 11 5.48 -2.30 4.63
N CYS A 12 5.66 -2.72 3.38
CA CYS A 12 4.86 -2.23 2.26
C CYS A 12 3.54 -3.02 2.16
N PRO A 13 2.36 -2.35 2.25
CA PRO A 13 1.06 -3.01 2.17
C PRO A 13 0.72 -3.58 0.80
N ILE A 14 1.51 -3.27 -0.23
CA ILE A 14 1.29 -3.78 -1.59
C ILE A 14 2.19 -4.98 -1.88
N TYR A 15 3.42 -5.00 -1.34
CA TYR A 15 4.32 -6.14 -1.52
C TYR A 15 3.80 -7.40 -0.84
N ILE A 16 3.11 -7.29 0.29
CA ILE A 16 2.54 -8.46 0.95
C ILE A 16 1.56 -9.23 0.05
N SER A 17 0.89 -8.52 -0.86
CA SER A 17 -0.06 -9.06 -1.83
C SER A 17 0.54 -9.41 -3.19
N ASP A 18 1.83 -9.14 -3.42
CA ASP A 18 2.44 -9.24 -4.73
C ASP A 18 2.96 -10.67 -4.99
N GLU A 19 2.14 -11.48 -5.67
CA GLU A 19 2.44 -12.88 -5.90
C GLU A 19 3.70 -13.14 -6.74
N SER A 20 4.17 -12.13 -7.47
CA SER A 20 5.41 -12.21 -8.26
C SER A 20 6.68 -12.15 -7.39
N LYS A 21 6.56 -11.78 -6.11
CA LYS A 21 7.69 -11.60 -5.20
C LYS A 21 7.96 -12.80 -4.32
N SER A 22 9.22 -12.99 -3.92
CA SER A 22 9.59 -13.98 -2.89
C SER A 22 9.06 -13.59 -1.51
N TYR A 23 8.85 -14.57 -0.61
CA TYR A 23 8.38 -14.31 0.76
C TYR A 23 9.20 -13.21 1.45
N LYS A 24 10.53 -13.29 1.38
CA LYS A 24 11.46 -12.32 1.98
C LYS A 24 11.27 -10.90 1.47
N GLU A 25 10.98 -10.71 0.18
CA GLU A 25 10.67 -9.39 -0.38
C GLU A 25 9.31 -8.87 0.11
N ARG A 26 8.31 -9.77 0.23
CA ARG A 26 6.96 -9.42 0.67
C ARG A 26 6.92 -9.00 2.14
N ILE A 27 7.67 -9.67 3.01
CA ILE A 27 7.77 -9.34 4.44
C ILE A 27 8.84 -8.29 4.77
N GLY A 28 9.64 -7.90 3.76
CA GLY A 28 10.71 -6.92 3.90
C GLY A 28 10.23 -5.59 4.49
N SER A 29 11.07 -4.99 5.32
CA SER A 29 10.76 -3.74 6.00
C SER A 29 11.77 -2.66 5.66
N PHE A 30 11.28 -1.45 5.40
CA PHE A 30 12.11 -0.27 5.26
C PHE A 30 12.61 0.17 6.62
N TYR A 31 13.90 0.54 6.69
CA TYR A 31 14.50 1.05 7.93
C TYR A 31 13.76 2.26 8.51
N ARG A 32 13.20 3.13 7.65
CA ARG A 32 12.39 4.29 8.07
C ARG A 32 10.96 4.20 7.54
N PRO A 33 9.93 4.31 8.40
CA PRO A 33 8.53 4.35 7.97
C PRO A 33 8.24 5.44 6.91
N THR A 34 8.89 6.59 7.02
CA THR A 34 8.75 7.69 6.06
C THR A 34 9.22 7.31 4.66
N LYS A 35 10.24 6.46 4.53
CA LYS A 35 10.72 5.94 3.25
C LYS A 35 9.73 4.93 2.66
N MET A 36 9.14 4.06 3.48
CA MET A 36 8.06 3.16 3.03
C MET A 36 6.86 3.96 2.51
N ILE A 37 6.40 4.98 3.25
CA ILE A 37 5.26 5.80 2.83
C ILE A 37 5.54 6.52 1.50
N ASP A 38 6.76 7.05 1.33
CA ASP A 38 7.16 7.70 0.08
C ASP A 38 7.30 6.70 -1.07
N HIS A 39 7.81 5.49 -0.80
CA HIS A 39 7.87 4.38 -1.74
C HIS A 39 6.46 4.00 -2.24
N VAL A 40 5.50 3.76 -1.34
CA VAL A 40 4.11 3.45 -1.70
C VAL A 40 3.52 4.54 -2.57
N LYS A 41 3.71 5.81 -2.19
CA LYS A 41 3.22 6.94 -2.97
C LYS A 41 3.83 6.97 -4.37
N ARG A 42 5.15 6.84 -4.50
CA ARG A 42 5.87 7.05 -5.77
C ARG A 42 5.77 5.88 -6.72
N ILE A 43 5.91 4.66 -6.21
CA ILE A 43 6.03 3.44 -7.02
C ILE A 43 4.65 2.87 -7.32
N HIS A 44 3.76 2.84 -6.33
CA HIS A 44 2.48 2.16 -6.50
C HIS A 44 1.30 3.09 -6.76
N LEU A 45 1.32 4.34 -6.26
CA LEU A 45 0.16 5.23 -6.34
C LEU A 45 0.31 6.39 -7.33
N LYS A 46 1.53 6.83 -7.68
CA LYS A 46 1.77 8.08 -8.44
C LYS A 46 1.11 8.10 -9.82
N ARG A 47 1.05 6.95 -10.49
CA ARG A 47 0.50 6.79 -11.84
C ARG A 47 -0.70 5.84 -11.88
N ARG A 48 -1.21 5.44 -10.71
CA ARG A 48 -2.34 4.54 -10.65
C ARG A 48 -3.61 5.31 -10.94
N ASP A 49 -4.48 4.71 -11.72
CA ASP A 49 -5.84 5.20 -11.87
C ASP A 49 -6.54 5.25 -10.49
N LEU A 50 -7.33 6.29 -10.24
CA LEU A 50 -7.97 6.50 -8.94
C LEU A 50 -9.02 5.43 -8.62
N HIS A 51 -9.57 4.78 -9.65
CA HIS A 51 -10.53 3.69 -9.59
C HIS A 51 -9.85 2.32 -9.68
N ALA A 52 -8.53 2.27 -9.82
CA ALA A 52 -7.79 1.00 -9.82
C ALA A 52 -8.04 0.22 -8.53
N LYS A 53 -8.27 -1.08 -8.69
CA LYS A 53 -8.38 -2.04 -7.59
C LYS A 53 -7.02 -2.21 -6.93
N ILE A 54 -7.01 -2.23 -5.59
CA ILE A 54 -5.81 -2.48 -4.80
C ILE A 54 -6.15 -3.52 -3.74
N GLU A 55 -5.36 -4.59 -3.71
CA GLU A 55 -5.57 -5.71 -2.82
C GLU A 55 -4.69 -5.64 -1.58
N CYS A 56 -5.30 -5.96 -0.44
CA CYS A 56 -4.60 -6.21 0.82
C CYS A 56 -4.71 -7.72 1.15
N TYR A 57 -3.60 -8.44 1.02
CA TYR A 57 -3.54 -9.91 1.03
C TYR A 57 -4.15 -10.56 2.26
N HIS A 58 -4.02 -9.93 3.42
CA HIS A 58 -4.36 -10.52 4.72
C HIS A 58 -5.87 -10.67 4.96
N LEU A 59 -6.73 -10.10 4.11
CA LEU A 59 -8.19 -10.26 4.26
C LEU A 59 -8.89 -10.72 2.96
N GLY A 60 -8.15 -10.98 1.87
CA GLY A 60 -8.78 -11.20 0.56
C GLY A 60 -9.66 -10.03 0.11
N LEU A 61 -9.46 -8.84 0.70
CA LEU A 61 -10.27 -7.66 0.42
C LEU A 61 -9.67 -6.95 -0.79
N VAL A 62 -10.43 -7.01 -1.89
CA VAL A 62 -10.22 -6.17 -3.05
C VAL A 62 -10.88 -4.83 -2.76
N LEU A 63 -10.07 -3.82 -2.48
CA LEU A 63 -10.58 -2.46 -2.27
C LEU A 63 -10.61 -1.75 -3.62
N GLU A 64 -11.81 -1.48 -4.10
CA GLU A 64 -12.00 -0.64 -5.27
C GLU A 64 -11.56 0.78 -4.89
N HIS A 65 -10.76 1.46 -5.73
CA HIS A 65 -10.22 2.79 -5.47
C HIS A 65 -9.10 2.93 -4.43
N VAL A 66 -8.17 3.82 -4.76
CA VAL A 66 -7.02 4.22 -3.93
C VAL A 66 -7.45 4.78 -2.56
N LYS A 67 -8.61 5.46 -2.48
CA LYS A 67 -9.11 6.08 -1.25
C LYS A 67 -9.44 5.02 -0.19
N TYR A 68 -10.16 3.96 -0.56
CA TYR A 68 -10.55 2.91 0.38
C TYR A 68 -9.34 2.11 0.83
N PHE A 69 -8.38 1.84 -0.07
CA PHE A 69 -7.09 1.26 0.31
C PHE A 69 -6.36 2.09 1.38
N LYS A 70 -6.30 3.42 1.22
CA LYS A 70 -5.65 4.28 2.23
C LYS A 70 -6.38 4.29 3.58
N GLY A 71 -7.71 4.26 3.56
CA GLY A 71 -8.53 4.15 4.76
C GLY A 71 -8.23 2.85 5.50
N HIS A 72 -8.33 1.73 4.78
CA HIS A 72 -8.01 0.40 5.29
C HIS A 72 -6.61 0.32 5.91
N VAL A 73 -5.58 0.78 5.19
CA VAL A 73 -4.20 0.76 5.68
C VAL A 73 -4.01 1.61 6.95
N LYS A 74 -4.77 2.70 7.08
CA LYS A 74 -4.76 3.52 8.30
C LYS A 74 -5.47 2.82 9.45
N GLU A 75 -6.65 2.26 9.24
CA GLU A 75 -7.47 1.67 10.31
C GLU A 75 -6.91 0.32 10.78
N VAL A 76 -6.53 -0.56 9.85
CA VAL A 76 -6.08 -1.92 10.16
C VAL A 76 -4.59 -1.95 10.54
N HIS A 77 -3.74 -1.16 9.85
CA HIS A 77 -2.29 -1.19 10.08
C HIS A 77 -1.75 0.02 10.83
N GLY A 78 -2.56 1.07 11.07
CA GLY A 78 -2.07 2.29 11.72
C GLY A 78 -1.08 3.09 10.87
N ILE A 79 -1.06 2.86 9.55
CA ILE A 79 -0.13 3.50 8.61
C ILE A 79 -0.86 4.61 7.87
N LYS A 80 -0.45 5.87 8.08
CA LYS A 80 -1.01 7.01 7.35
C LYS A 80 -0.26 7.24 6.03
N LEU A 81 -0.81 6.74 4.93
CA LEU A 81 -0.29 7.01 3.59
C LEU A 81 -0.52 8.47 3.18
N ARG A 82 0.41 9.02 2.38
CA ARG A 82 0.34 10.41 1.92
C ARG A 82 -0.82 10.62 0.93
N GLU A 83 -1.41 11.81 0.95
CA GLU A 83 -2.37 12.22 -0.07
C GLU A 83 -1.69 12.34 -1.44
N LEU A 84 -2.45 11.98 -2.48
CA LEU A 84 -2.08 12.32 -3.85
C LEU A 84 -2.35 13.81 -3.97
N ARG A 85 -1.33 14.59 -4.33
CA ARG A 85 -1.58 15.99 -4.68
C ARG A 85 -2.35 15.94 -6.00
N PHE A 86 -3.58 16.41 -5.98
CA PHE A 86 -4.40 16.58 -7.18
C PHE A 86 -3.62 17.43 -8.18
N ILE A 87 -3.20 16.85 -9.29
CA ILE A 87 -2.94 17.64 -10.48
C ILE A 87 -4.32 17.74 -11.11
N ARG A 88 -4.95 18.92 -11.05
CA ARG A 88 -6.19 19.18 -11.78
C ARG A 88 -5.96 18.77 -13.25
N PRO A 89 -6.92 18.14 -13.94
CA PRO A 89 -6.82 18.05 -15.38
C PRO A 89 -6.73 19.49 -15.90
N LEU A 90 -5.68 19.81 -16.65
CA LEU A 90 -5.69 21.01 -17.46
C LEU A 90 -6.85 20.84 -18.45
N LYS A 91 -7.79 21.79 -18.38
CA LYS A 91 -8.91 21.91 -19.30
C LYS A 91 -8.41 22.23 -20.69
#